data_AF-A0A932TZR3-F1
#
_entry.id   AF-A0A932TZR3-F1
#
_cell.length_a   1.000
_cell.length_b   1.000
_cell.length_c   1.000
_cell.angle_alpha   90.00
_cell.angle_beta   90.00
_cell.angle_gamma   90.00
#
_symmetry.space_group_name_H-M   'P 1'
#
loop_
_entity.id
_entity.type
_entity.pdbx_description
1 polymer ?
#
loop_
_entity_poly.entity_id
_entity_poly.type
_entity_poly.pdbx_seq_one_letter_code
_entity_poly.pdbx_strand_id
1 'polypeptide(L)'
;MERDRRLPRWAPRVPQALIRRFYEADAQGICDEDLINEVGYALLARCESFITANRAREGELPCPWCGGTVRGEEILRCPCGWELPWADYFRTIQHKQLSGAEPVLEQFRSFVARFPPAPALKERVLLIDRLVHGFHVYLRTGGVTRPVAVNLIEGRLSEVVTFLDSLAYGEGGTPGLSATKSEWDEGIRANASWHGRRERCAPRETQDDR
;
A
#
# COMPACT_ATOMS: atom_id res chain seq x y z
N MET A 1 34.07 23.09 -7.85
CA MET A 1 33.18 21.97 -7.52
C MET A 1 31.78 22.35 -7.95
N GLU A 2 31.25 21.68 -8.97
CA GLU A 2 29.88 21.88 -9.44
C GLU A 2 28.92 21.27 -8.42
N ARG A 3 27.91 22.03 -7.98
CA ARG A 3 26.95 21.58 -6.97
C ARG A 3 25.90 20.69 -7.66
N ASP A 4 25.79 19.43 -7.22
CA ASP A 4 24.79 18.51 -7.76
C ASP A 4 23.38 18.93 -7.29
N ARG A 5 22.43 19.03 -8.23
CA ARG A 5 21.02 19.43 -8.01
C ARG A 5 20.04 18.30 -8.36
N ARG A 6 20.50 17.05 -8.35
CA ARG A 6 19.67 15.88 -8.68
C ARG A 6 18.43 15.81 -7.78
N LEU A 7 17.30 15.54 -8.42
CA LEU A 7 16.02 15.35 -7.74
C LEU A 7 15.92 13.93 -7.15
N PRO A 8 15.29 13.77 -5.96
CA PRO A 8 14.92 12.47 -5.43
C PRO A 8 14.07 11.66 -6.41
N ARG A 9 14.27 10.34 -6.41
CA ARG A 9 13.42 9.39 -7.14
C ARG A 9 12.56 8.62 -6.16
N TRP A 10 11.30 8.43 -6.50
CA TRP A 10 10.33 7.72 -5.68
C TRP A 10 9.80 6.51 -6.43
N ALA A 11 9.69 5.37 -5.74
CA ALA A 11 9.16 4.15 -6.34
C ALA A 11 7.70 4.36 -6.79
N PRO A 12 7.31 3.85 -7.96
CA PRO A 12 5.93 3.92 -8.44
C PRO A 12 5.01 3.05 -7.59
N ARG A 13 3.70 3.24 -7.76
CA ARG A 13 2.72 2.30 -7.21
C ARG A 13 2.79 1.00 -8.00
N VAL A 14 2.45 -0.10 -7.35
CA VAL A 14 2.49 -1.44 -7.94
C VAL A 14 1.27 -1.63 -8.85
N PRO A 15 1.45 -2.09 -10.09
CA PRO A 15 0.34 -2.33 -11.01
C PRO A 15 -0.62 -3.41 -10.48
N GLN A 16 -1.93 -3.20 -10.65
CA GLN A 16 -2.95 -4.18 -10.25
C GLN A 16 -2.75 -5.53 -10.95
N ALA A 17 -2.31 -5.52 -12.22
CA ALA A 17 -2.06 -6.74 -12.98
C ALA A 17 -0.95 -7.61 -12.35
N LEU A 18 0.07 -6.99 -11.76
CA LEU A 18 1.15 -7.71 -11.08
C LEU A 18 0.66 -8.37 -9.79
N ILE A 19 -0.10 -7.62 -8.98
CA ILE A 19 -0.75 -8.15 -7.77
C ILE A 19 -1.73 -9.28 -8.11
N ARG A 20 -2.52 -9.12 -9.18
CA ARG A 20 -3.46 -10.14 -9.66
C ARG A 20 -2.74 -11.44 -10.03
N ARG A 21 -1.69 -11.35 -10.85
CA ARG A 21 -0.89 -12.51 -11.25
C ARG A 21 -0.32 -13.25 -10.04
N PHE A 22 0.14 -12.52 -9.03
CA PHE A 22 0.61 -13.10 -7.77
C PHE A 22 -0.48 -13.94 -7.07
N TYR A 23 -1.68 -13.39 -6.90
CA TYR A 23 -2.80 -14.12 -6.28
C TYR A 23 -3.31 -15.28 -7.14
N GLU A 24 -3.34 -15.13 -8.46
CA GLU A 24 -3.73 -16.21 -9.39
C GLU A 24 -2.72 -17.36 -9.36
N ALA A 25 -1.42 -17.08 -9.32
CA ALA A 25 -0.38 -18.10 -9.20
C ALA A 25 -0.48 -18.85 -7.87
N ASP A 26 -0.67 -18.13 -6.76
CA ASP A 26 -0.86 -18.74 -5.43
C ASP A 26 -2.11 -19.64 -5.38
N ALA A 27 -3.23 -19.17 -5.95
CA ALA A 27 -4.48 -19.95 -6.03
C ALA A 27 -4.32 -21.24 -6.86
N GLN A 28 -3.45 -21.23 -7.86
CA GLN A 28 -3.09 -22.41 -8.66
C GLN A 28 -2.05 -23.31 -7.96
N GLY A 29 -1.58 -22.93 -6.77
CA GLY A 29 -0.52 -23.64 -6.05
C GLY A 29 0.86 -23.49 -6.69
N ILE A 30 1.04 -22.52 -7.58
CA ILE A 30 2.29 -22.26 -8.28
C ILE A 30 3.19 -21.40 -7.37
N CYS A 31 4.33 -21.95 -7.00
CA CYS A 31 5.36 -21.21 -6.26
C CYS A 31 6.37 -20.61 -7.24
N ASP A 32 6.02 -19.45 -7.79
CA ASP A 32 6.89 -18.66 -8.66
C ASP A 32 7.71 -17.68 -7.81
N GLU A 33 8.95 -18.06 -7.51
CA GLU A 33 9.88 -17.25 -6.70
C GLU A 33 10.15 -15.88 -7.32
N ASP A 34 10.30 -15.80 -8.64
CA ASP A 34 10.60 -14.56 -9.33
C ASP A 34 9.41 -13.59 -9.22
N LEU A 35 8.19 -14.08 -9.39
CA LEU A 35 6.98 -13.29 -9.21
C LEU A 35 6.79 -12.82 -7.76
N ILE A 36 7.04 -13.69 -6.77
CA ILE A 36 6.98 -13.33 -5.34
C ILE A 36 7.99 -12.21 -5.04
N ASN A 37 9.21 -12.33 -5.56
CA ASN A 37 10.26 -11.35 -5.38
C ASN A 37 9.93 -10.04 -6.11
N GLU A 38 9.45 -10.11 -7.34
CA GLU A 38 9.05 -8.93 -8.12
C GLU A 38 8.00 -8.10 -7.39
N VAL A 39 6.92 -8.75 -6.93
CA VAL A 39 5.84 -8.10 -6.18
C VAL A 39 6.35 -7.55 -4.86
N GLY A 40 7.06 -8.38 -4.10
CA GLY A 40 7.50 -8.03 -2.76
C GLY A 40 8.54 -6.90 -2.73
N TYR A 41 9.51 -6.89 -3.64
CA TYR A 41 10.48 -5.80 -3.76
C TYR A 41 9.85 -4.53 -4.33
N ALA A 42 8.85 -4.63 -5.23
CA ALA A 42 8.10 -3.46 -5.68
C ALA A 42 7.32 -2.80 -4.53
N LEU A 43 6.66 -3.61 -3.69
CA LEU A 43 5.98 -3.14 -2.48
C LEU A 43 6.97 -2.57 -1.46
N LEU A 44 8.13 -3.22 -1.28
CA LEU A 44 9.19 -2.76 -0.37
C LEU A 44 9.67 -1.36 -0.75
N ALA A 45 10.12 -1.19 -1.99
CA ALA A 45 10.63 0.09 -2.50
C ALA A 45 9.57 1.20 -2.38
N ARG A 46 8.29 0.84 -2.56
CA ARG A 46 7.18 1.76 -2.39
C ARG A 46 6.93 2.16 -0.93
N CYS A 47 6.96 1.21 -0.01
CA CYS A 47 6.88 1.46 1.43
C CYS A 47 8.05 2.35 1.91
N GLU A 48 9.27 2.08 1.47
CA GLU A 48 10.46 2.89 1.79
C GLU A 48 10.32 4.32 1.26
N SER A 49 9.87 4.48 0.02
CA SER A 49 9.58 5.80 -0.57
C SER A 49 8.55 6.57 0.24
N PHE A 50 7.51 5.88 0.73
CA PHE A 50 6.47 6.49 1.54
C PHE A 50 7.00 6.93 2.91
N ILE A 51 7.72 6.07 3.63
CA ILE A 51 8.31 6.40 4.93
C ILE A 51 9.26 7.59 4.78
N THR A 52 10.12 7.54 3.77
CA THR A 52 11.11 8.60 3.47
C THR A 52 10.44 9.93 3.16
N ALA A 53 9.38 9.93 2.36
CA ALA A 53 8.65 11.15 2.02
C ALA A 53 7.92 11.76 3.23
N ASN A 54 7.42 10.94 4.16
CA ASN A 54 6.81 11.47 5.40
C ASN A 54 7.88 12.05 6.33
N ARG A 55 9.02 11.36 6.54
CA ARG A 55 10.17 11.90 7.30
C ARG A 55 10.67 13.23 6.73
N ALA A 56 10.75 13.33 5.40
CA ALA A 56 11.19 14.55 4.75
C ALA A 56 10.27 15.74 5.07
N ARG A 57 8.96 15.51 5.21
CA ARG A 57 7.99 16.54 5.62
C ARG A 57 8.11 16.94 7.09
N GLU A 58 8.60 16.03 7.93
CA GLU A 58 8.94 16.29 9.33
C GLU A 58 10.30 17.01 9.49
N GLY A 59 11.02 17.21 8.38
CA GLY A 59 12.27 17.98 8.35
C GLY A 59 13.53 17.12 8.29
N GLU A 60 13.42 15.80 8.15
CA GLU A 60 14.55 14.88 8.00
C GLU A 60 14.49 14.18 6.65
N LEU A 61 15.41 14.54 5.74
CA LEU A 61 15.41 14.01 4.38
C LEU A 61 16.75 13.39 4.00
N PRO A 62 16.78 12.25 3.30
CA PRO A 62 18.02 11.70 2.81
C PRO A 62 18.50 12.45 1.57
N CYS A 63 19.80 12.71 1.51
CA CYS A 63 20.44 13.20 0.30
C CYS A 63 20.33 12.14 -0.81
N PRO A 64 19.81 12.49 -2.00
CA PRO A 64 19.66 11.53 -3.11
C PRO A 64 20.99 11.10 -3.75
N TRP A 65 22.11 11.72 -3.35
CA TRP A 65 23.44 11.38 -3.85
C TRP A 65 24.21 10.45 -2.93
N CYS A 66 24.35 10.80 -1.64
CA CYS A 66 25.14 10.03 -0.68
C CYS A 66 24.33 9.32 0.42
N GLY A 67 23.01 9.55 0.49
CA GLY A 67 22.13 9.00 1.53
C GLY A 67 22.23 9.70 2.90
N GLY A 68 23.13 10.67 3.07
CA GLY A 68 23.28 11.41 4.33
C GLY A 68 22.05 12.24 4.69
N THR A 69 21.72 12.34 5.97
CA THR A 69 20.57 13.12 6.46
C THR A 69 20.81 14.61 6.28
N VAL A 70 19.83 15.29 5.68
CA VAL A 70 19.75 16.74 5.50
C VAL A 70 18.56 17.26 6.31
N ARG A 71 18.75 18.41 6.97
CA ARG A 71 17.68 19.08 7.73
C ARG A 71 16.85 19.97 6.80
N GLY A 72 15.56 20.07 7.10
CA GLY A 72 14.61 20.92 6.39
C GLY A 72 14.90 22.40 6.61
N GLU A 73 15.57 23.01 5.64
CA GLU A 73 15.79 24.46 5.52
C GLU A 73 15.25 24.93 4.17
N GLU A 74 15.18 26.25 3.92
CA GLU A 74 14.76 26.80 2.61
C GLU A 74 15.62 26.26 1.45
N ILE A 75 16.91 26.07 1.72
CA ILE A 75 17.86 25.43 0.82
C ILE A 75 18.46 24.22 1.53
N LEU A 76 18.20 23.04 0.99
CA LEU A 76 18.72 21.78 1.49
C LEU A 76 20.19 21.66 1.10
N ARG A 77 21.06 21.46 2.08
CA ARG A 77 22.52 21.34 1.87
C ARG A 77 23.03 20.06 2.50
N CYS A 78 23.78 19.28 1.74
CA CYS A 78 24.47 18.11 2.25
C CYS A 78 26.00 18.33 2.20
N PRO A 79 26.78 17.86 3.20
CA PRO A 79 28.25 17.95 3.19
C PRO A 79 28.92 17.34 1.96
N CYS A 80 28.20 16.46 1.27
CA CYS A 80 28.61 15.78 0.06
C CYS A 80 28.64 16.70 -1.19
N GLY A 81 28.11 17.92 -1.08
CA GLY A 81 28.08 18.91 -2.17
C GLY A 81 26.74 19.00 -2.91
N TRP A 82 25.74 18.19 -2.53
CA TRP A 82 24.38 18.29 -3.03
C TRP A 82 23.64 19.48 -2.43
N GLU A 83 22.91 20.20 -3.27
CA GLU A 83 22.07 21.32 -2.88
C GLU A 83 20.76 21.36 -3.68
N LEU A 84 19.64 21.61 -3.00
CA LEU A 84 18.35 21.75 -3.66
C LEU A 84 17.41 22.67 -2.86
N PRO A 85 16.68 23.62 -3.49
CA PRO A 85 15.63 24.34 -2.79
C PRO A 85 14.58 23.38 -2.22
N TRP A 86 14.09 23.64 -1.00
CA TRP A 86 13.04 22.81 -0.40
C TRP A 86 11.78 22.75 -1.26
N ALA A 87 11.41 23.86 -1.91
CA ALA A 87 10.28 23.90 -2.83
C ALA A 87 10.44 22.89 -3.98
N ASP A 88 11.65 22.71 -4.51
CA ASP A 88 11.93 21.77 -5.60
C ASP A 88 11.87 20.33 -5.10
N TYR A 89 12.43 20.07 -3.91
CA TYR A 89 12.33 18.78 -3.26
C TYR A 89 10.87 18.39 -2.99
N PHE A 90 10.10 19.30 -2.40
CA PHE A 90 8.71 19.07 -2.02
C PHE A 90 7.82 18.77 -3.24
N ARG A 91 8.05 19.46 -4.37
CA ARG A 91 7.38 19.18 -5.64
C ARG A 91 7.57 17.74 -6.12
N THR A 92 8.68 17.08 -5.76
CA THR A 92 8.89 15.66 -6.12
C THR A 92 7.97 14.69 -5.35
N ILE A 93 7.50 15.09 -4.16
CA ILE A 93 6.60 14.30 -3.30
C ILE A 93 5.13 14.59 -3.61
N GLN A 94 4.83 15.84 -3.98
CA GLN A 94 3.46 16.29 -4.27
C GLN A 94 2.78 15.40 -5.31
N HIS A 95 1.49 15.12 -5.08
CA HIS A 95 0.64 14.31 -5.95
C HIS A 95 1.09 12.85 -6.20
N LYS A 96 2.13 12.35 -5.50
CA LYS A 96 2.63 10.97 -5.65
C LYS A 96 1.96 9.94 -4.72
N GLN A 97 0.97 10.33 -3.91
CA GLN A 97 0.37 9.46 -2.87
C GLN A 97 1.43 8.90 -1.89
N LEU A 98 2.39 9.76 -1.51
CA LEU A 98 3.48 9.47 -0.57
C LEU A 98 3.26 10.23 0.75
N SER A 99 2.04 10.19 1.27
CA SER A 99 1.62 10.94 2.45
C SER A 99 0.67 10.11 3.28
N GLY A 100 0.90 10.06 4.58
CA GLY A 100 -0.02 9.44 5.53
C GLY A 100 0.42 9.67 6.98
N ALA A 101 -0.25 8.99 7.89
CA ALA A 101 -0.01 9.07 9.32
C ALA A 101 -0.16 7.67 9.94
N GLU A 102 0.03 7.57 11.25
CA GLU A 102 -0.26 6.32 11.96
C GLU A 102 -1.74 5.93 11.83
N PRO A 103 -2.07 4.61 11.80
CA PRO A 103 -1.19 3.45 11.95
C PRO A 103 -0.51 2.97 10.64
N VAL A 104 -0.66 3.73 9.55
CA VAL A 104 -0.20 3.33 8.21
C VAL A 104 1.32 3.21 8.14
N LEU A 105 2.01 4.17 8.74
CA LEU A 105 3.46 4.20 8.78
C LEU A 105 4.00 3.00 9.56
N GLU A 106 3.37 2.60 10.67
CA GLU A 106 3.74 1.40 11.41
C GLU A 106 3.62 0.12 10.58
N GLN A 107 2.53 -0.04 9.83
CA GLN A 107 2.38 -1.21 8.97
C GLN A 107 3.45 -1.27 7.87
N PHE A 108 3.81 -0.12 7.28
CA PHE A 108 4.90 -0.05 6.30
C PHE A 108 6.27 -0.35 6.93
N ARG A 109 6.55 0.18 8.14
CA ARG A 109 7.78 -0.12 8.87
C ARG A 109 7.89 -1.61 9.18
N SER A 110 6.80 -2.24 9.61
CA SER A 110 6.74 -3.68 9.89
C SER A 110 7.08 -4.50 8.65
N PHE A 111 6.51 -4.15 7.49
CA PHE A 111 6.80 -4.84 6.23
C PHE A 111 8.26 -4.65 5.80
N VAL A 112 8.76 -3.40 5.81
CA VAL A 112 10.15 -3.09 5.43
C VAL A 112 11.16 -3.83 6.30
N ALA A 113 10.90 -3.96 7.60
CA ALA A 113 11.79 -4.67 8.51
C ALA A 113 11.79 -6.20 8.32
N ARG A 114 10.66 -6.77 7.87
CA ARG A 114 10.45 -8.23 7.87
C ARG A 114 10.60 -8.89 6.50
N PHE A 115 10.34 -8.17 5.41
CA PHE A 115 10.36 -8.76 4.07
C PHE A 115 11.77 -9.13 3.58
N PRO A 116 12.79 -8.24 3.63
CA PRO A 116 14.14 -8.58 3.16
C PRO A 116 14.80 -9.78 3.87
N PRO A 117 14.73 -9.90 5.22
CA PRO A 117 15.36 -11.03 5.90
C PRO A 117 14.59 -12.34 5.81
N ALA A 118 13.35 -12.36 5.30
CA ALA A 118 12.54 -13.58 5.21
C ALA A 118 13.21 -14.61 4.28
N PRO A 119 13.66 -15.77 4.81
CA PRO A 119 14.39 -16.76 4.03
C PRO A 119 13.45 -17.72 3.27
N ALA A 120 12.21 -17.87 3.73
CA ALA A 120 11.25 -18.79 3.14
C ALA A 120 10.26 -18.08 2.20
N LEU A 121 10.05 -18.63 1.01
CA LEU A 121 9.08 -18.09 0.04
C LEU A 121 7.67 -17.97 0.62
N LYS A 122 7.25 -18.97 1.41
CA LYS A 122 5.95 -18.93 2.11
C LYS A 122 5.84 -17.75 3.07
N GLU A 123 6.92 -17.39 3.76
CA GLU A 123 6.91 -16.23 4.66
C GLU A 123 6.78 -14.92 3.86
N ARG A 124 7.46 -14.81 2.72
CA ARG A 124 7.34 -13.65 1.82
C ARG A 124 5.91 -13.48 1.31
N VAL A 125 5.27 -14.57 0.88
CA VAL A 125 3.85 -14.57 0.47
C VAL A 125 2.95 -14.05 1.60
N LEU A 126 3.11 -14.55 2.83
CA LEU A 126 2.33 -14.09 3.99
C LEU A 126 2.56 -12.62 4.35
N LEU A 127 3.80 -12.12 4.18
CA LEU A 127 4.11 -10.71 4.42
C LEU A 127 3.48 -9.80 3.37
N ILE A 128 3.54 -10.19 2.09
CA ILE A 128 2.86 -9.49 0.99
C ILE A 128 1.36 -9.47 1.26
N ASP A 129 0.80 -10.63 1.58
CA ASP A 129 -0.62 -10.79 1.83
C ASP A 129 -1.09 -9.91 3.00
N ARG A 130 -0.39 -9.96 4.14
CA ARG A 130 -0.68 -9.12 5.30
C ARG A 130 -0.57 -7.63 4.99
N LEU A 131 0.40 -7.22 4.17
CA LEU A 131 0.52 -5.83 3.75
C LEU A 131 -0.70 -5.41 2.92
N VAL A 132 -1.08 -6.21 1.91
CA VAL A 132 -2.22 -5.90 1.03
C VAL A 132 -3.55 -5.91 1.81
N HIS A 133 -3.75 -6.89 2.70
CA HIS A 133 -5.00 -7.10 3.42
C HIS A 133 -5.15 -6.30 4.71
N GLY A 134 -4.07 -5.98 5.43
CA GLY A 134 -4.14 -5.20 6.67
C GLY A 134 -4.82 -3.84 6.50
N PHE A 135 -4.83 -3.30 5.27
CA PHE A 135 -5.50 -2.04 4.94
C PHE A 135 -6.98 -2.18 4.55
N HIS A 136 -7.44 -3.38 4.17
CA HIS A 136 -8.85 -3.64 3.88
C HIS A 136 -9.70 -3.70 5.15
N VAL A 137 -9.13 -4.25 6.24
CA VAL A 137 -9.77 -4.28 7.57
C VAL A 137 -10.02 -2.88 8.12
N TYR A 138 -9.06 -1.96 7.98
CA TYR A 138 -9.18 -0.58 8.46
C TYR A 138 -10.29 0.22 7.74
N LEU A 139 -10.54 -0.10 6.46
CA LEU A 139 -11.61 0.52 5.66
C LEU A 139 -13.01 0.14 6.15
N ARG A 140 -13.17 -1.07 6.68
CA ARG A 140 -14.46 -1.57 7.18
C ARG A 140 -14.75 -1.19 8.63
N THR A 141 -13.74 -0.88 9.45
CA THR A 141 -13.91 -0.56 10.88
C THR A 141 -14.23 0.92 11.17
N GLY A 142 -14.46 1.75 10.14
CA GLY A 142 -14.90 3.14 10.31
C GLY A 142 -13.80 4.12 10.73
N GLY A 143 -12.53 3.74 10.59
CA GLY A 143 -11.42 4.66 10.77
C GLY A 143 -11.42 5.74 9.69
N VAL A 144 -11.26 7.00 10.09
CA VAL A 144 -11.30 8.21 9.24
C VAL A 144 -10.17 8.24 8.19
N THR A 145 -9.23 7.29 8.21
CA THR A 145 -8.08 7.35 7.30
C THR A 145 -8.38 6.75 5.93
N ARG A 146 -7.92 7.51 4.93
CA ARG A 146 -8.08 7.17 3.52
C ARG A 146 -7.48 5.79 3.25
N PRO A 147 -8.17 4.93 2.49
CA PRO A 147 -7.69 3.62 2.03
C PRO A 147 -6.23 3.66 1.59
N VAL A 148 -5.34 3.06 2.39
CA VAL A 148 -3.89 3.09 2.15
C VAL A 148 -3.50 2.34 0.89
N ALA A 149 -4.32 1.38 0.46
CA ALA A 149 -4.10 0.61 -0.76
C ALA A 149 -3.84 1.53 -1.97
N VAL A 150 -4.40 2.74 -2.03
CA VAL A 150 -4.13 3.69 -3.14
C VAL A 150 -2.74 4.31 -3.10
N ASN A 151 -2.06 4.24 -1.97
CA ASN A 151 -0.66 4.65 -1.80
C ASN A 151 0.29 3.57 -2.33
N LEU A 152 -0.14 2.30 -2.34
CA LEU A 152 0.67 1.15 -2.78
C LEU A 152 0.34 0.72 -4.20
N ILE A 153 -0.94 0.65 -4.55
CA ILE A 153 -1.45 0.03 -5.77
C ILE A 153 -1.92 1.10 -6.75
N GLU A 154 -1.65 0.88 -8.04
CA GLU A 154 -2.11 1.77 -9.10
C GLU A 154 -3.64 1.80 -9.23
N GLY A 155 -4.16 2.93 -9.70
CA GLY A 155 -5.59 3.17 -9.87
C GLY A 155 -6.14 4.28 -8.99
N ARG A 156 -7.42 4.60 -9.23
CA ARG A 156 -8.25 5.45 -8.39
C ARG A 156 -8.71 4.66 -7.17
N LEU A 157 -9.21 5.37 -6.17
CA LEU A 157 -9.66 4.72 -4.96
C LEU A 157 -10.74 3.65 -5.20
N SER A 158 -11.81 4.01 -5.90
CA SER A 158 -12.89 3.07 -6.20
C SER A 158 -12.38 1.83 -6.94
N GLU A 159 -11.49 2.01 -7.91
CA GLU A 159 -10.88 0.93 -8.68
C GLU A 159 -10.04 -0.01 -7.80
N VAL A 160 -9.22 0.55 -6.91
CA VAL A 160 -8.40 -0.23 -5.98
C VAL A 160 -9.28 -0.99 -4.98
N VAL A 161 -10.35 -0.39 -4.46
CA VAL A 161 -11.28 -1.08 -3.56
C VAL A 161 -11.99 -2.23 -4.28
N THR A 162 -12.55 -1.99 -5.46
CA THR A 162 -13.18 -3.04 -6.28
C THR A 162 -12.20 -4.15 -6.63
N PHE A 163 -10.94 -3.81 -6.93
CA PHE A 163 -9.89 -4.77 -7.19
C PHE A 163 -9.64 -5.67 -5.98
N LEU A 164 -9.45 -5.09 -4.79
CA LEU A 164 -9.24 -5.86 -3.56
C LEU A 164 -10.45 -6.73 -3.19
N ASP A 165 -11.67 -6.21 -3.36
CA ASP A 165 -12.90 -6.99 -3.14
C ASP A 165 -12.97 -8.19 -4.09
N SER A 166 -12.53 -8.04 -5.35
CA SER A 166 -12.50 -9.15 -6.31
C SER A 166 -11.49 -10.26 -5.95
N LEU A 167 -10.41 -9.91 -5.26
CA LEU A 167 -9.43 -10.88 -4.77
C LEU A 167 -9.98 -11.65 -3.55
N ALA A 168 -10.70 -10.96 -2.67
CA ALA A 168 -11.25 -11.55 -1.44
C ALA A 168 -12.49 -12.45 -1.68
N TYR A 169 -13.29 -12.14 -2.71
CA TYR A 169 -14.59 -12.79 -2.96
C TYR A 169 -14.72 -13.49 -4.31
N GLY A 170 -13.66 -13.51 -5.13
CA GLY A 170 -13.67 -14.20 -6.42
C GLY A 170 -13.72 -15.73 -6.29
N GLU A 171 -14.33 -16.41 -7.27
CA GLU A 171 -14.47 -17.89 -7.34
C GLU A 171 -13.12 -18.65 -7.38
N GLY A 172 -11.99 -17.94 -7.46
CA GLY A 172 -10.63 -18.49 -7.39
C GLY A 172 -9.92 -18.33 -6.04
N GLY A 173 -10.60 -17.89 -4.97
CA GLY A 173 -10.00 -17.74 -3.64
C GLY A 173 -9.60 -19.08 -2.99
N THR A 174 -8.32 -19.22 -2.64
CA THR A 174 -7.62 -20.46 -2.26
C THR A 174 -8.27 -21.28 -1.11
N PRO A 175 -8.56 -22.58 -1.29
CA PRO A 175 -8.97 -23.50 -0.22
C PRO A 175 -7.88 -23.82 0.82
N GLY A 176 -6.60 -23.66 0.46
CA GLY A 176 -5.43 -23.94 1.32
C GLY A 176 -5.07 -22.86 2.34
N LEU A 177 -5.75 -21.70 2.28
CA LEU A 177 -5.68 -20.62 3.25
C LEU A 177 -6.81 -20.71 4.28
N SER A 178 -7.48 -21.87 4.43
CA SER A 178 -8.62 -22.04 5.35
C SER A 178 -8.29 -21.77 6.83
N ALA A 179 -7.05 -22.02 7.25
CA ALA A 179 -6.59 -21.75 8.61
C ALA A 179 -6.45 -20.25 8.88
N THR A 180 -5.93 -19.50 7.92
CA THR A 180 -5.89 -18.03 8.01
C THR A 180 -7.31 -17.51 7.80
N LYS A 181 -8.07 -17.99 6.81
CA LYS A 181 -9.49 -17.67 6.59
C LYS A 181 -10.37 -17.83 7.83
N SER A 182 -10.04 -18.74 8.74
CA SER A 182 -10.74 -18.89 10.02
C SER A 182 -10.45 -17.73 10.99
N GLU A 183 -9.20 -17.26 11.07
CA GLU A 183 -8.86 -16.00 11.75
C GLU A 183 -9.54 -14.80 11.04
N TRP A 184 -9.73 -14.90 9.72
CA TRP A 184 -10.45 -13.89 8.92
C TRP A 184 -11.95 -13.91 9.22
N ASP A 185 -12.56 -15.08 9.37
CA ASP A 185 -13.97 -15.25 9.73
C ASP A 185 -14.23 -14.84 11.19
N GLU A 186 -13.27 -15.04 12.09
CA GLU A 186 -13.38 -14.70 13.52
C GLU A 186 -13.32 -13.17 13.74
N GLY A 187 -12.45 -12.46 13.00
CA GLY A 187 -12.44 -10.99 12.93
C GLY A 187 -13.70 -10.38 12.27
N ILE A 188 -14.33 -11.12 11.36
CA ILE A 188 -15.60 -10.76 10.70
C ILE A 188 -16.80 -10.98 11.65
N ARG A 189 -16.88 -12.10 12.37
CA ARG A 189 -17.97 -12.42 13.31
C ARG A 189 -18.05 -11.43 14.47
N ALA A 190 -16.91 -10.95 14.95
CA ALA A 190 -16.85 -9.89 15.97
C ALA A 190 -17.54 -8.58 15.53
N ASN A 191 -17.74 -8.38 14.22
CA ASN A 191 -18.32 -7.18 13.61
C ASN A 191 -19.63 -7.45 12.83
N ALA A 192 -20.28 -8.60 13.06
CA ALA A 192 -21.50 -9.03 12.36
C ALA A 192 -22.72 -8.11 12.53
N SER A 193 -22.70 -7.17 13.49
CA SER A 193 -23.77 -6.21 13.75
C SER A 193 -24.00 -5.18 12.61
N TRP A 194 -23.08 -5.09 11.64
CA TRP A 194 -23.16 -4.12 10.55
C TRP A 194 -23.95 -4.58 9.32
N HIS A 195 -24.30 -5.87 9.19
CA HIS A 195 -25.18 -6.34 8.11
C HIS A 195 -26.68 -6.02 8.34
N GLY A 196 -27.02 -5.39 9.46
CA GLY A 196 -28.37 -4.91 9.77
C GLY A 196 -28.62 -3.48 9.29
N ARG A 197 -28.73 -3.26 7.97
CA ARG A 197 -29.62 -2.27 7.31
C ARG A 197 -29.23 -2.04 5.85
N ARG A 198 -29.75 -2.86 4.96
CA ARG A 198 -29.96 -2.49 3.56
C ARG A 198 -31.17 -3.20 2.97
N GLU A 199 -32.32 -2.98 3.60
CA GLU A 199 -33.61 -3.07 2.93
C GLU A 199 -34.25 -1.68 2.95
N ARG A 200 -34.88 -1.33 1.83
CA ARG A 200 -35.50 -0.04 1.46
C ARG A 200 -34.62 0.90 0.63
N CYS A 201 -34.43 0.51 -0.62
CA CYS A 201 -34.74 1.37 -1.76
C CYS A 201 -34.96 0.47 -2.98
N ALA A 202 -36.20 -0.04 -3.13
CA ALA A 202 -36.69 -0.50 -4.42
C ALA A 202 -37.44 0.68 -5.08
N PRO A 203 -37.26 0.91 -6.38
CA PRO A 203 -37.95 1.98 -7.09
C PRO A 203 -39.45 1.68 -7.19
N ARG A 204 -40.29 2.72 -6.99
CA ARG A 204 -41.73 2.64 -7.24
C ARG A 204 -41.97 2.61 -8.75
N GLU A 205 -42.47 1.49 -9.26
CA GLU A 205 -43.09 1.43 -10.58
C GLU A 205 -44.34 2.33 -10.58
N THR A 206 -44.33 3.33 -11.46
CA THR A 206 -45.52 4.07 -11.85
C THR A 206 -46.30 3.21 -12.84
N GLN A 207 -47.48 2.76 -12.45
CA GLN A 207 -48.48 2.29 -13.40
C GLN A 207 -49.73 3.15 -13.23
N ASP A 208 -49.93 3.95 -14.25
CA ASP A 208 -51.16 4.65 -14.64
C ASP A 208 -52.22 3.59 -14.94
N ASP A 209 -53.42 3.72 -14.36
CA ASP A 209 -54.69 3.61 -15.11
C ASP A 209 -55.93 3.73 -14.20
N ARG A 210 -56.94 4.32 -14.83
CA ARG A 210 -58.33 4.64 -14.47
C ARG A 210 -59.08 3.72 -13.51
#